data_AF-A0A7C1RKA0-F1
#
_entry.id   AF-A0A7C1RKA0-F1
#
_cell.length_a   1.000
_cell.length_b   1.000
_cell.length_c   1.000
_cell.angle_alpha   90.00
_cell.angle_beta   90.00
_cell.angle_gamma   90.00
#
_symmetry.space_group_name_H-M   'P 1'
#
loop_
_entity.id
_entity.type
_entity.pdbx_description
1 polymer ?
#
loop_
_entity_poly.entity_id
_entity_poly.type
_entity_poly.pdbx_seq_one_letter_code
_entity_poly.pdbx_strand_id
1 'polypeptide(L)'
;MAIAIYLNGKEEEFAENISISKLLEAKKIRPEVVTVELNDKIIERDKYQLTLLKGDDRLEFVYYMGGGAVNTRLANSVLELIGNTPMVKLNRMVEPDMAQILAKLESYNVGGSVKDRICLSMIEDAERKGLIGPDSTIIEPTSGNTGIGLAMICAVKGYRCMLTMPETMSLERVHILKSYGAEVILTPGIDGMLGSIKKAEELLQKIPNSFMPQQFKNEANPEIHRKTTAK
;
A
#
# COMPACT_ATOMS: atom_id res chain seq x y z
N MET A 1 31.71 -3.31 24.50
CA MET A 1 30.63 -3.02 25.46
C MET A 1 29.30 -3.23 24.74
N ALA A 2 28.13 -3.13 25.39
CA ALA A 2 26.85 -3.17 24.68
C ALA A 2 26.43 -1.74 24.31
N ILE A 3 25.68 -1.58 23.22
CA ILE A 3 25.02 -0.34 22.84
C ILE A 3 23.51 -0.56 22.91
N ALA A 4 22.78 0.44 23.41
CA ALA A 4 21.32 0.47 23.35
C ALA A 4 20.88 1.26 22.11
N ILE A 5 19.97 0.70 21.32
CA ILE A 5 19.36 1.35 20.14
C ILE A 5 17.84 1.25 20.22
N TYR A 6 17.13 2.14 19.53
CA TYR A 6 15.67 2.08 19.41
C TYR A 6 15.29 1.41 18.09
N LEU A 7 14.86 0.14 18.13
CA LEU A 7 14.38 -0.60 16.97
C LEU A 7 12.84 -0.64 16.95
N ASN A 8 12.22 -0.09 15.91
CA ASN A 8 10.76 0.03 15.76
C ASN A 8 10.09 0.60 17.04
N GLY A 9 10.70 1.62 17.63
CA GLY A 9 10.23 2.27 18.85
C GLY A 9 10.49 1.51 20.16
N LYS A 10 11.22 0.39 20.14
CA LYS A 10 11.62 -0.37 21.33
C LYS A 10 13.12 -0.30 21.56
N GLU A 11 13.53 -0.01 22.78
CA GLU A 11 14.94 -0.04 23.17
C GLU A 11 15.43 -1.48 23.25
N GLU A 12 16.55 -1.76 22.60
CA GLU A 12 17.17 -3.08 22.54
C GLU A 12 18.70 -2.96 22.59
N GLU A 13 19.35 -3.89 23.31
CA GLU A 13 20.80 -3.91 23.46
C GLU A 13 21.48 -4.87 22.46
N PHE A 14 22.55 -4.39 21.83
CA PHE A 14 23.37 -5.17 20.91
C PHE A 14 24.86 -4.99 21.20
N ALA A 15 25.67 -5.84 20.57
CA ALA A 15 27.12 -5.68 20.59
C ALA A 15 27.51 -4.33 19.95
N GLU A 16 28.47 -3.65 20.57
CA GLU A 16 29.07 -2.44 20.03
C GLU A 16 29.60 -2.66 18.60
N ASN A 17 29.39 -1.68 17.73
CA ASN A 17 29.71 -1.74 16.30
C ASN A 17 28.98 -2.87 15.54
N ILE A 18 27.76 -3.24 15.94
CA ILE A 18 26.91 -4.10 15.10
C ILE A 18 26.57 -3.36 13.80
N SER A 19 26.73 -4.02 12.66
CA SER A 19 26.27 -3.48 11.38
C SER A 19 24.79 -3.77 11.16
N ILE A 20 24.13 -3.00 10.29
CA ILE A 20 22.74 -3.27 9.89
C ILE A 20 22.59 -4.72 9.41
N SER A 21 23.53 -5.23 8.61
CA SER A 21 23.49 -6.62 8.12
C SER A 21 23.52 -7.65 9.26
N LYS A 22 24.37 -7.46 10.28
CA LYS A 22 24.44 -8.36 11.44
C LYS A 22 23.21 -8.26 12.32
N LEU A 23 22.62 -7.06 12.44
CA LEU A 23 21.37 -6.87 13.15
C LEU A 23 20.22 -7.63 12.46
N LEU A 24 20.12 -7.54 11.13
CA LEU A 24 19.12 -8.29 10.35
C LEU A 24 19.28 -9.80 10.52
N GLU A 25 20.52 -10.30 10.50
CA GLU A 25 20.83 -11.71 10.75
C GLU A 25 20.40 -12.15 12.16
N ALA A 26 20.74 -11.38 13.19
CA ALA A 26 20.34 -11.65 14.58
C ALA A 26 18.81 -11.69 14.74
N LYS A 27 18.09 -10.86 13.97
CA LYS A 27 16.62 -10.82 13.94
C LYS A 27 15.99 -11.84 12.99
N LYS A 28 16.80 -12.63 12.27
CA LYS A 28 16.35 -13.59 11.25
C LYS A 28 15.51 -12.94 10.14
N ILE A 29 15.86 -11.71 9.78
CA ILE A 29 15.20 -10.93 8.74
C ILE A 29 16.04 -10.99 7.47
N ARG A 30 15.39 -11.31 6.36
CA ARG A 30 16.02 -11.30 5.04
C ARG A 30 16.14 -9.84 4.52
N PRO A 31 17.31 -9.36 4.08
CA PRO A 31 17.46 -7.98 3.60
C PRO A 31 16.55 -7.61 2.42
N GLU A 32 16.10 -8.59 1.65
CA GLU A 32 15.23 -8.40 0.48
C GLU A 32 13.80 -8.01 0.88
N VAL A 33 13.36 -8.34 2.10
CA VAL A 33 11.98 -8.09 2.54
C VAL A 33 11.85 -6.86 3.43
N VAL A 34 12.92 -6.09 3.62
CA VAL A 34 12.96 -4.94 4.53
C VAL A 34 13.72 -3.76 3.93
N THR A 35 13.25 -2.56 4.22
CA THR A 35 14.02 -1.31 4.13
C THR A 35 14.35 -0.86 5.54
N VAL A 36 15.60 -0.44 5.74
CA VAL A 36 16.08 0.06 7.01
C VAL A 36 16.18 1.57 6.94
N GLU A 37 15.36 2.24 7.74
CA GLU A 37 15.53 3.64 8.05
C GLU A 37 16.38 3.77 9.30
N LEU A 38 17.39 4.64 9.27
CA LEU A 38 18.27 4.95 10.38
C LEU A 38 18.25 6.45 10.61
N ASN A 39 17.74 6.90 11.76
CA ASN A 39 17.64 8.31 12.14
C ASN A 39 17.01 9.17 11.03
N ASP A 40 15.78 8.81 10.64
CA ASP A 40 14.98 9.47 9.60
C ASP A 40 15.59 9.43 8.18
N LYS A 41 16.54 8.51 7.93
CA LYS A 41 17.18 8.33 6.62
C LYS A 41 17.15 6.87 6.18
N ILE A 42 16.58 6.65 4.99
CA ILE A 42 16.64 5.34 4.34
C ILE A 42 18.09 5.03 3.97
N ILE A 43 18.58 3.88 4.45
CA ILE A 43 19.90 3.37 4.11
C ILE A 43 19.80 2.47 2.89
N GLU A 44 20.67 2.68 1.90
CA GLU A 44 20.76 1.81 0.73
C GLU A 44 21.29 0.43 1.11
N ARG A 45 20.78 -0.63 0.46
CA ARG A 45 21.07 -2.03 0.86
C ARG A 45 22.55 -2.40 0.73
N ASP A 46 23.25 -1.85 -0.26
CA ASP A 46 24.69 -2.03 -0.45
C ASP A 46 25.52 -1.45 0.71
N LYS A 47 24.95 -0.53 1.49
CA LYS A 47 25.58 0.06 2.68
C LYS A 47 25.29 -0.69 3.97
N TYR A 48 24.36 -1.66 3.99
CA TYR A 48 23.98 -2.37 5.23
C TYR A 48 25.14 -3.06 5.94
N GLN A 49 26.12 -3.55 5.18
CA GLN A 49 27.30 -4.19 5.76
C GLN A 49 28.25 -3.18 6.40
N LEU A 50 28.33 -1.96 5.84
CA LEU A 50 29.29 -0.92 6.21
C LEU A 50 28.75 0.04 7.27
N THR A 51 27.42 0.18 7.37
CA THR A 51 26.78 1.05 8.35
C THR A 51 26.78 0.39 9.73
N LEU A 52 27.63 0.92 10.62
CA LEU A 52 27.73 0.52 12.02
C LEU A 52 26.79 1.37 12.87
N LEU A 53 26.07 0.70 13.78
CA LEU A 53 25.13 1.34 14.69
C LEU A 53 25.86 1.87 15.93
N LYS A 54 25.34 2.99 16.45
CA LYS A 54 25.81 3.70 17.64
C LYS A 54 24.72 3.70 18.71
N GLY A 55 25.11 3.97 19.95
CA GLY A 55 24.15 4.18 21.03
C GLY A 55 23.14 5.28 20.67
N ASP A 56 21.89 5.07 21.06
CA ASP A 56 20.73 5.93 20.80
C ASP A 56 20.27 6.02 19.34
N ASP A 57 20.86 5.25 18.41
CA ASP A 57 20.38 5.18 17.04
C ASP A 57 18.93 4.68 16.99
N ARG A 58 18.11 5.32 16.14
CA ARG A 58 16.73 4.94 15.87
C ARG A 58 16.65 4.22 14.54
N LEU A 59 16.26 2.95 14.57
CA LEU A 59 16.04 2.14 13.39
C LEU A 59 14.56 1.82 13.21
N GLU A 60 14.07 1.99 12.00
CA GLU A 60 12.80 1.43 11.58
C GLU A 60 12.99 0.40 10.47
N PHE A 61 12.48 -0.80 10.72
CA PHE A 61 12.34 -1.86 9.74
C PHE A 61 10.99 -1.73 9.05
N VAL A 62 11.03 -1.18 7.84
CA VAL A 62 9.87 -1.11 6.95
C VAL A 62 9.81 -2.40 6.15
N TYR A 63 8.95 -3.33 6.57
CA TYR A 63 8.76 -4.59 5.85
C TYR A 63 7.98 -4.35 4.57
N TYR A 64 8.53 -4.84 3.45
CA TYR A 64 7.78 -4.94 2.21
C TYR A 64 6.79 -6.08 2.32
N MET A 65 5.52 -5.73 2.51
CA MET A 65 4.41 -6.66 2.28
C MET A 65 3.99 -6.58 0.82
N GLY A 66 4.71 -7.25 -0.08
CA GLY A 66 4.35 -7.29 -1.51
C GLY A 66 5.14 -8.33 -2.32
N GLY A 67 4.45 -9.33 -2.85
CA GLY A 67 4.98 -10.31 -3.78
C GLY A 67 4.78 -9.84 -5.22
N GLY A 68 5.86 -9.48 -5.91
CA GLY A 68 5.79 -9.27 -7.35
C GLY A 68 5.65 -10.60 -8.08
N ALA A 69 4.70 -10.71 -9.00
CA ALA A 69 4.67 -11.83 -9.94
C ALA A 69 5.80 -11.67 -10.95
N VAL A 70 6.54 -12.74 -11.24
CA VAL A 70 7.47 -12.78 -12.38
C VAL A 70 6.64 -12.91 -13.64
N ASN A 71 6.05 -11.81 -14.09
CA ASN A 71 5.46 -11.75 -15.43
C ASN A 71 6.60 -11.44 -16.39
N THR A 72 6.94 -12.38 -17.29
CA THR A 72 8.04 -12.23 -18.27
C THR A 72 7.72 -11.22 -19.38
N ARG A 73 6.62 -10.47 -19.25
CA ARG A 73 6.18 -9.44 -20.18
C ARG A 73 6.74 -8.08 -19.73
N LEU A 74 7.44 -7.40 -20.64
CA LEU A 74 7.75 -5.99 -20.49
C LEU A 74 6.45 -5.18 -20.56
N ALA A 75 6.07 -4.52 -19.47
CA ALA A 75 4.91 -3.64 -19.39
C ALA A 75 5.34 -2.18 -19.60
N ASN A 76 4.53 -1.39 -20.32
CA ASN A 76 4.82 0.04 -20.51
C ASN A 76 4.38 0.89 -19.32
N SER A 77 3.51 0.36 -18.48
CA SER A 77 3.03 0.98 -17.26
C SER A 77 2.82 -0.08 -16.18
N VAL A 78 3.06 0.30 -14.93
CA VAL A 78 2.76 -0.54 -13.76
C VAL A 78 1.28 -0.94 -13.70
N LEU A 79 0.39 -0.16 -14.29
CA LEU A 79 -1.05 -0.44 -14.35
C LEU A 79 -1.37 -1.66 -15.22
N GLU A 80 -0.55 -1.97 -16.23
CA GLU A 80 -0.72 -3.17 -17.08
C GLU A 80 -0.43 -4.47 -16.30
N LEU A 81 0.20 -4.37 -15.14
CA LEU A 81 0.53 -5.49 -14.26
C LEU A 81 -0.56 -5.75 -13.21
N ILE A 82 -1.64 -4.96 -13.19
CA ILE A 82 -2.80 -5.22 -12.32
C ILE A 82 -3.58 -6.42 -12.88
N GLY A 83 -3.86 -7.41 -12.03
CA GLY A 83 -4.57 -8.62 -12.36
C GLY A 83 -3.66 -9.81 -12.66
N ASN A 84 -4.21 -10.83 -13.34
CA ASN A 84 -3.50 -12.08 -13.66
C ASN A 84 -2.77 -12.73 -12.48
N THR A 85 -3.35 -12.62 -11.29
CA THR A 85 -2.79 -13.11 -10.04
C THR A 85 -2.77 -14.64 -10.01
N PRO A 86 -1.75 -15.25 -9.39
CA PRO A 86 -1.60 -16.70 -9.37
C PRO A 86 -2.66 -17.37 -8.48
N MET A 87 -2.88 -18.66 -8.75
CA MET A 87 -3.61 -19.55 -7.85
C MET A 87 -2.65 -20.57 -7.27
N VAL A 88 -2.85 -20.92 -6.01
CA VAL A 88 -2.07 -21.96 -5.32
C VAL A 88 -3.00 -23.00 -4.70
N LYS A 89 -2.61 -24.27 -4.79
CA LYS A 89 -3.30 -25.37 -4.13
C LYS A 89 -2.88 -25.45 -2.66
N LEU A 90 -3.85 -25.54 -1.75
CA LEU A 90 -3.59 -25.75 -0.32
C LEU A 90 -3.46 -27.24 -0.03
N ASN A 91 -2.23 -27.74 0.11
CA ASN A 91 -1.97 -29.19 0.23
C ASN A 91 -2.06 -29.74 1.66
N ARG A 92 -1.81 -28.91 2.69
CA ARG A 92 -1.69 -29.40 4.09
C ARG A 92 -2.98 -29.32 4.89
N MET A 93 -3.97 -28.57 4.42
CA MET A 93 -5.25 -28.35 5.11
C MET A 93 -6.38 -29.22 4.56
N VAL A 94 -6.10 -30.02 3.53
CA VAL A 94 -7.08 -30.77 2.76
C VAL A 94 -6.81 -32.25 2.98
N GLU A 95 -7.76 -32.93 3.63
CA GLU A 95 -7.74 -34.38 3.84
C GLU A 95 -8.22 -35.12 2.58
N PRO A 96 -7.96 -36.44 2.44
CA PRO A 96 -8.24 -37.19 1.21
C PRO A 96 -9.70 -37.18 0.73
N ASP A 97 -10.66 -37.00 1.63
CA ASP A 97 -12.10 -36.97 1.37
C ASP A 97 -12.65 -35.54 1.17
N MET A 98 -11.79 -34.52 1.22
CA MET A 98 -12.17 -33.13 1.04
C MET A 98 -12.08 -32.68 -0.43
N ALA A 99 -12.84 -31.65 -0.76
CA ALA A 99 -12.72 -30.97 -2.05
C ALA A 99 -11.34 -30.28 -2.20
N GLN A 100 -10.89 -30.12 -3.44
CA GLN A 100 -9.70 -29.32 -3.74
C GLN A 100 -9.91 -27.87 -3.32
N ILE A 101 -9.04 -27.35 -2.46
CA ILE A 101 -9.04 -25.94 -2.05
C ILE A 101 -7.92 -25.20 -2.78
N LEU A 102 -8.30 -24.12 -3.48
CA LEU A 102 -7.40 -23.21 -4.19
C LEU A 102 -7.50 -21.81 -3.57
N ALA A 103 -6.36 -21.13 -3.46
CA ALA A 103 -6.29 -19.73 -3.05
C ALA A 103 -5.84 -18.85 -4.23
N LYS A 104 -6.64 -17.83 -4.58
CA LYS A 104 -6.29 -16.78 -5.55
C LYS A 104 -5.52 -15.68 -4.83
N LEU A 105 -4.26 -15.47 -5.18
CA LEU A 105 -3.34 -14.62 -4.40
C LEU A 105 -3.38 -13.16 -4.85
N GLU A 106 -4.42 -12.44 -4.46
CA GLU A 106 -4.60 -11.01 -4.82
C GLU A 106 -3.58 -10.05 -4.20
N SER A 107 -2.74 -10.52 -3.27
CA SER A 107 -1.58 -9.78 -2.77
C SER A 107 -0.46 -9.61 -3.81
N TYR A 108 -0.57 -10.28 -4.97
CA TYR A 108 0.37 -10.17 -6.09
C TYR A 108 0.03 -9.06 -7.09
N ASN A 109 -1.06 -8.32 -6.88
CA ASN A 109 -1.21 -7.06 -7.61
C ASN A 109 -0.14 -6.05 -7.15
N VAL A 110 0.20 -5.10 -8.01
CA VAL A 110 1.31 -4.14 -7.79
C VAL A 110 1.15 -3.23 -6.57
N GLY A 111 -0.08 -2.87 -6.21
CA GLY A 111 -0.43 -2.15 -4.99
C GLY A 111 -0.69 -3.07 -3.79
N GLY A 112 -0.47 -4.38 -3.96
CA GLY A 112 -0.49 -5.38 -2.90
C GLY A 112 -1.87 -5.90 -2.53
N SER A 113 -2.92 -5.61 -3.31
CA SER A 113 -4.26 -6.06 -2.96
C SER A 113 -5.24 -6.18 -4.14
N VAL A 114 -6.38 -6.82 -3.88
CA VAL A 114 -7.51 -6.89 -4.82
C VAL A 114 -8.08 -5.52 -5.21
N LYS A 115 -7.82 -4.47 -4.41
CA LYS A 115 -8.41 -3.14 -4.64
C LYS A 115 -7.80 -2.43 -5.84
N ASP A 116 -6.60 -2.79 -6.26
CA ASP A 116 -5.94 -2.21 -7.43
C ASP A 116 -6.82 -2.34 -8.68
N ARG A 117 -7.50 -3.49 -8.82
CA ARG A 117 -8.45 -3.77 -9.89
C ARG A 117 -9.59 -2.75 -9.94
N ILE A 118 -10.23 -2.52 -8.79
CA ILE A 118 -11.42 -1.67 -8.72
C ILE A 118 -11.04 -0.21 -8.88
N CYS A 119 -9.89 0.18 -8.32
CA CYS A 119 -9.40 1.55 -8.42
C CYS A 119 -9.10 1.89 -9.88
N LEU A 120 -8.42 0.99 -10.61
CA LEU A 120 -8.12 1.21 -12.02
C LEU A 120 -9.41 1.27 -12.84
N SER A 121 -10.31 0.31 -12.62
CA SER A 121 -11.58 0.23 -13.33
C SER A 121 -12.44 1.49 -13.15
N MET A 122 -12.59 1.98 -11.91
CA MET A 122 -13.40 3.17 -11.62
C MET A 122 -12.80 4.44 -12.22
N ILE A 123 -11.48 4.59 -12.21
CA ILE A 123 -10.79 5.75 -12.82
C ILE A 123 -10.91 5.70 -14.33
N GLU A 124 -10.63 4.57 -14.97
CA GLU A 124 -10.75 4.43 -16.42
C GLU A 124 -12.20 4.56 -16.90
N ASP A 125 -13.17 4.14 -16.08
CA ASP A 125 -14.58 4.36 -16.39
C ASP A 125 -14.97 5.83 -16.34
N ALA A 126 -14.47 6.56 -15.34
CA ALA A 126 -14.66 8.01 -15.26
C ALA A 126 -13.98 8.76 -16.42
N GLU A 127 -12.76 8.35 -16.82
CA GLU A 127 -12.07 8.86 -18.01
C GLU A 127 -12.91 8.63 -19.28
N ARG A 128 -13.37 7.39 -19.52
CA ARG A 128 -14.17 7.05 -20.70
C ARG A 128 -15.50 7.81 -20.77
N LYS A 129 -16.11 8.10 -19.61
CA LYS A 129 -17.35 8.87 -19.50
C LYS A 129 -17.12 10.38 -19.57
N GLY A 130 -15.87 10.84 -19.61
CA GLY A 130 -15.53 12.26 -19.59
C GLY A 130 -15.83 12.97 -18.26
N LEU A 131 -15.93 12.21 -17.16
CA LEU A 131 -16.18 12.76 -15.82
C LEU A 131 -14.91 13.35 -15.19
N ILE A 132 -13.74 12.89 -15.63
CA ILE A 132 -12.43 13.38 -15.20
C ILE A 132 -11.51 13.65 -16.40
N GLY A 133 -10.59 14.59 -16.23
CA GLY A 133 -9.59 15.00 -17.21
C GLY A 133 -8.28 15.44 -16.52
N PRO A 134 -7.27 15.93 -17.25
CA PRO A 134 -5.90 16.16 -16.73
C PRO A 134 -5.79 16.95 -15.42
N ASP A 135 -6.72 17.87 -15.16
CA ASP A 135 -6.72 18.72 -13.95
C ASP A 135 -7.70 18.25 -12.87
N SER A 136 -8.24 17.03 -12.99
CA SER A 136 -9.20 16.49 -12.03
C SER A 136 -8.55 16.11 -10.71
N THR A 137 -9.30 16.34 -9.62
CA THR A 137 -8.91 15.90 -8.28
C THR A 137 -9.75 14.70 -7.84
N ILE A 138 -9.10 13.58 -7.52
CA ILE A 138 -9.77 12.38 -7.02
C ILE A 138 -9.86 12.46 -5.50
N ILE A 139 -11.08 12.33 -4.97
CA ILE A 139 -11.36 12.42 -3.54
C ILE A 139 -12.05 11.12 -3.10
N GLU A 140 -11.56 10.39 -2.10
CA GLU A 140 -12.25 9.20 -1.60
C GLU A 140 -12.08 9.06 -0.07
N PRO A 141 -13.17 8.75 0.67
CA PRO A 141 -13.08 8.41 2.09
C PRO A 141 -12.59 6.98 2.29
N THR A 142 -11.29 6.81 2.56
CA THR A 142 -10.70 5.49 2.80
C THR A 142 -9.31 5.59 3.46
N SER A 143 -9.02 4.62 4.32
CA SER A 143 -7.70 4.39 4.92
C SER A 143 -7.07 3.06 4.51
N GLY A 144 -7.82 2.23 3.78
CA GLY A 144 -7.43 0.85 3.49
C GLY A 144 -6.78 0.70 2.12
N ASN A 145 -6.85 -0.53 1.63
CA ASN A 145 -6.30 -0.92 0.34
C ASN A 145 -6.84 -0.11 -0.85
N THR A 146 -8.09 0.38 -0.77
CA THR A 146 -8.64 1.27 -1.81
C THR A 146 -7.89 2.60 -1.86
N GLY A 147 -7.48 3.15 -0.72
CA GLY A 147 -6.67 4.37 -0.68
C GLY A 147 -5.30 4.16 -1.32
N ILE A 148 -4.65 3.04 -1.00
CA ILE A 148 -3.34 2.70 -1.58
C ILE A 148 -3.44 2.54 -3.11
N GLY A 149 -4.45 1.79 -3.57
CA GLY A 149 -4.69 1.60 -5.00
C GLY A 149 -4.97 2.92 -5.72
N LEU A 150 -5.87 3.75 -5.19
CA LEU A 150 -6.17 5.07 -5.77
C LEU A 150 -4.94 5.99 -5.77
N ALA A 151 -4.19 6.06 -4.68
CA ALA A 151 -2.99 6.90 -4.60
C ALA A 151 -1.96 6.51 -5.65
N MET A 152 -1.66 5.21 -5.78
CA MET A 152 -0.76 4.68 -6.82
C MET A 152 -1.27 5.00 -8.23
N ILE A 153 -2.55 4.76 -8.52
CA ILE A 153 -3.12 4.99 -9.85
C ILE A 153 -3.13 6.48 -10.21
N CYS A 154 -3.47 7.34 -9.25
CA CYS A 154 -3.43 8.79 -9.44
C CYS A 154 -2.00 9.27 -9.70
N ALA A 155 -1.01 8.76 -8.97
CA ALA A 155 0.39 9.08 -9.18
C ALA A 155 0.87 8.71 -10.61
N VAL A 156 0.43 7.57 -11.12
CA VAL A 156 0.79 7.13 -12.48
C VAL A 156 0.05 7.91 -13.56
N LYS A 157 -1.24 8.20 -13.36
CA LYS A 157 -2.09 8.91 -14.34
C LYS A 157 -1.99 10.44 -14.26
N GLY A 158 -1.30 10.98 -13.26
CA GLY A 158 -1.11 12.42 -13.08
C GLY A 158 -2.29 13.14 -12.43
N TYR A 159 -3.15 12.44 -11.68
CA TYR A 159 -4.25 13.06 -10.96
C TYR A 159 -3.84 13.49 -9.56
N ARG A 160 -4.38 14.63 -9.11
CA ARG A 160 -4.32 15.00 -7.69
C ARG A 160 -5.18 14.04 -6.88
N CYS A 161 -4.64 13.47 -5.80
CA CYS A 161 -5.36 12.50 -4.96
C CYS A 161 -5.51 13.03 -3.53
N MET A 162 -6.75 13.08 -3.03
CA MET A 162 -7.08 13.48 -1.66
C MET A 162 -7.86 12.37 -0.97
N LEU A 163 -7.37 11.91 0.17
CA LEU A 163 -7.97 10.80 0.92
C LEU A 163 -8.36 11.28 2.32
N THR A 164 -9.63 11.06 2.69
CA THR A 164 -10.10 11.36 4.04
C THR A 164 -10.14 10.09 4.89
N MET A 165 -9.64 10.17 6.12
CA MET A 165 -9.69 9.04 7.06
C MET A 165 -9.67 9.48 8.52
N PRO A 166 -10.13 8.64 9.47
CA PRO A 166 -10.05 8.96 10.89
C PRO A 166 -8.60 8.98 11.37
N GLU A 167 -8.28 9.85 12.33
CA GLU A 167 -6.95 9.93 12.96
C GLU A 167 -6.56 8.67 13.76
N THR A 168 -7.50 7.76 14.02
CA THR A 168 -7.26 6.46 14.68
C THR A 168 -6.56 5.44 13.77
N MET A 169 -6.32 5.77 12.50
CA MET A 169 -5.63 4.90 11.55
C MET A 169 -4.12 4.89 11.80
N SER A 170 -3.49 3.74 11.55
CA SER A 170 -2.06 3.52 11.74
C SER A 170 -1.20 4.51 10.95
N LEU A 171 -0.14 5.05 11.56
CA LEU A 171 0.78 6.00 10.92
C LEU A 171 1.40 5.43 9.65
N GLU A 172 1.72 4.14 9.63
CA GLU A 172 2.30 3.43 8.50
C GLU A 172 1.43 3.57 7.23
N ARG A 173 0.10 3.52 7.38
CA ARG A 173 -0.84 3.74 6.27
C ARG A 173 -0.78 5.16 5.76
N VAL A 174 -0.69 6.15 6.65
CA VAL A 174 -0.56 7.56 6.25
C VAL A 174 0.73 7.77 5.47
N HIS A 175 1.84 7.15 5.89
CA HIS A 175 3.14 7.27 5.22
C HIS A 175 3.12 6.63 3.83
N ILE A 176 2.51 5.44 3.67
CA ILE A 176 2.35 4.79 2.36
C ILE A 176 1.55 5.66 1.39
N LEU A 177 0.46 6.30 1.86
CA LEU A 177 -0.36 7.14 0.98
C LEU A 177 0.39 8.41 0.56
N LYS A 178 1.08 9.05 1.51
CA LYS A 178 1.88 10.24 1.24
C LYS A 178 3.08 9.96 0.33
N SER A 179 3.67 8.77 0.38
CA SER A 179 4.80 8.41 -0.51
C SER A 179 4.38 8.30 -1.98
N TYR A 180 3.11 8.00 -2.25
CA TYR A 180 2.51 8.10 -3.59
C TYR A 180 2.09 9.54 -3.96
N GLY A 181 2.31 10.53 -3.07
CA GLY A 181 1.92 11.92 -3.30
C GLY A 181 0.46 12.23 -2.98
N ALA A 182 -0.28 11.33 -2.31
CA ALA A 182 -1.65 11.61 -1.91
C ALA A 182 -1.72 12.57 -0.71
N GLU A 183 -2.66 13.50 -0.75
CA GLU A 183 -3.00 14.37 0.36
C GLU A 183 -3.92 13.63 1.33
N VAL A 184 -3.44 13.43 2.56
CA VAL A 184 -4.22 12.75 3.61
C VAL A 184 -4.86 13.79 4.53
N ILE A 185 -6.19 13.81 4.56
CA ILE A 185 -6.99 14.66 5.44
C ILE A 185 -7.52 13.81 6.59
N LEU A 186 -7.00 14.07 7.79
CA LEU A 186 -7.46 13.38 8.99
C LEU A 186 -8.78 14.00 9.50
N THR A 187 -9.71 13.15 9.90
CA THR A 187 -10.96 13.53 10.59
C THR A 187 -10.93 13.05 12.04
N PRO A 188 -11.71 13.69 12.95
CA PRO A 188 -11.76 13.28 14.35
C PRO A 188 -12.07 11.79 14.50
N GLY A 189 -11.33 11.11 15.37
CA GLY A 189 -11.48 9.67 15.57
C GLY A 189 -12.88 9.25 16.02
N ILE A 190 -13.54 10.10 16.82
CA ILE A 190 -14.88 9.88 17.36
C ILE A 190 -15.98 9.80 16.28
N ASP A 191 -15.78 10.48 15.15
CA ASP A 191 -16.74 10.48 14.04
C ASP A 191 -16.58 9.25 13.14
N GLY A 192 -15.48 8.52 13.31
CA GLY A 192 -15.14 7.33 12.52
C GLY A 192 -15.21 7.57 11.01
N MET A 193 -15.55 6.52 10.27
CA MET A 193 -15.64 6.59 8.80
C MET A 193 -16.77 7.50 8.31
N LEU A 194 -17.84 7.70 9.10
CA LEU A 194 -18.91 8.62 8.75
C LEU A 194 -18.40 10.06 8.69
N GLY A 195 -17.53 10.46 9.64
CA GLY A 195 -16.83 11.73 9.60
C GLY A 195 -15.97 11.89 8.34
N SER A 196 -15.24 10.85 7.96
CA SER A 196 -14.42 10.86 6.73
C SER A 196 -15.27 10.99 5.46
N ILE A 197 -16.42 10.30 5.40
CA ILE A 197 -17.37 10.40 4.28
C ILE A 197 -17.90 11.84 4.19
N LYS A 198 -18.41 12.39 5.28
CA LYS A 198 -18.91 13.77 5.32
C LYS A 198 -17.83 14.76 4.88
N LYS A 199 -16.59 14.58 5.35
CA LYS A 199 -15.47 15.43 4.95
C LYS A 199 -15.16 15.33 3.46
N ALA A 200 -15.21 14.13 2.88
CA ALA A 200 -14.97 13.93 1.46
C ALA A 200 -16.08 14.60 0.61
N GLU A 201 -17.35 14.50 1.03
CA GLU A 201 -18.48 15.18 0.38
C GLU A 201 -18.35 16.71 0.46
N GLU A 202 -17.94 17.24 1.61
CA GLU A 202 -17.65 18.69 1.76
C GLU A 202 -16.53 19.16 0.82
N LEU A 203 -15.48 18.35 0.64
CA LEU A 203 -14.38 18.69 -0.27
C LEU A 203 -14.85 18.63 -1.74
N LEU A 204 -15.67 17.64 -2.09
CA LEU A 204 -16.25 17.49 -3.43
C LEU A 204 -17.08 18.72 -3.83
N GLN A 205 -17.79 19.34 -2.88
CA GLN A 205 -18.56 20.57 -3.12
C GLN A 205 -17.69 21.82 -3.30
N LYS A 206 -16.48 21.84 -2.71
CA LYS A 206 -15.61 23.03 -2.66
C LYS A 206 -14.53 23.03 -3.74
N ILE A 207 -14.09 21.85 -4.17
CA ILE A 207 -13.00 21.71 -5.13
C ILE A 207 -13.60 21.53 -6.52
N PRO A 208 -13.42 22.50 -7.44
CA PRO A 208 -13.86 22.34 -8.82
C PRO A 208 -13.10 21.18 -9.49
N ASN A 209 -13.72 20.56 -10.50
CA ASN A 209 -13.16 19.41 -11.23
C ASN A 209 -12.79 18.23 -10.31
N SER A 210 -13.46 18.08 -9.17
CA SER A 210 -13.25 16.95 -8.28
C SER A 210 -14.22 15.81 -8.58
N PHE A 211 -13.75 14.59 -8.34
CA PHE A 211 -14.49 13.35 -8.58
C PHE A 211 -14.30 12.39 -7.42
N MET A 212 -15.39 11.76 -7.00
CA MET A 212 -15.37 10.71 -5.98
C MET A 212 -15.70 9.37 -6.63
N PRO A 213 -14.77 8.41 -6.66
CA PRO A 213 -15.02 7.09 -7.23
C PRO A 213 -16.20 6.35 -6.60
N GLN A 214 -16.45 6.54 -5.30
CA GLN A 214 -17.58 5.94 -4.57
C GLN A 214 -17.62 4.41 -4.69
N GLN A 215 -16.61 3.72 -4.13
CA GLN A 215 -16.46 2.26 -4.32
C GLN A 215 -17.70 1.43 -3.98
N PHE A 216 -18.59 1.92 -3.12
CA PHE A 216 -19.82 1.22 -2.70
C PHE A 216 -21.01 1.40 -3.64
N LYS A 217 -20.97 2.39 -4.55
CA LYS A 217 -22.06 2.72 -5.48
C LYS A 217 -21.66 2.56 -6.95
N ASN A 218 -20.36 2.57 -7.25
CA ASN A 218 -19.87 2.56 -8.61
C ASN A 218 -19.90 1.17 -9.24
N GLU A 219 -20.67 1.00 -10.31
CA GLU A 219 -20.83 -0.28 -11.03
C GLU A 219 -19.54 -0.79 -11.66
N ALA A 220 -18.56 0.08 -11.92
CA ALA A 220 -17.25 -0.32 -12.43
C ALA A 220 -16.47 -1.22 -11.44
N ASN A 221 -16.80 -1.16 -10.14
CA ASN A 221 -16.21 -2.03 -9.12
C ASN A 221 -16.64 -3.51 -9.29
N PRO A 222 -17.93 -3.90 -9.18
CA PRO A 222 -18.30 -5.29 -9.39
C PRO A 222 -18.02 -5.76 -10.82
N GLU A 223 -18.11 -4.87 -11.81
CA GLU A 223 -17.93 -5.25 -13.21
C GLU A 223 -16.50 -5.68 -13.55
N ILE A 224 -15.47 -5.07 -12.95
CA ILE A 224 -14.08 -5.52 -13.22
C ILE A 224 -13.83 -6.93 -12.70
N HIS A 225 -14.48 -7.32 -11.60
CA HIS A 225 -14.37 -8.67 -11.06
C HIS A 225 -15.04 -9.69 -11.99
N ARG A 226 -16.20 -9.38 -12.57
CA ARG A 226 -16.85 -10.23 -13.58
C ARG A 226 -15.98 -10.39 -14.82
N LYS A 227 -15.37 -9.30 -15.28
CA LYS A 227 -14.57 -9.28 -16.52
C LYS A 227 -13.21 -9.94 -16.39
N THR A 228 -12.59 -9.89 -15.20
CA THR A 228 -11.17 -10.24 -15.02
C THR A 228 -10.89 -11.21 -13.88
N THR A 229 -11.54 -11.08 -12.73
CA THR A 229 -11.26 -11.94 -11.57
C THR A 229 -11.92 -13.31 -11.72
N ALA A 230 -13.11 -13.35 -12.31
CA ALA A 230 -13.91 -14.57 -12.49
C ALA A 230 -13.52 -15.42 -13.71
N LYS A 231 -12.76 -14.86 -14.66
CA LYS A 231 -12.25 -15.58 -15.84
C LYS A 231 -10.98 -16.34 -15.50
#